data_AF-A0A8J8EXF7-F1
#
_entry.id   AF-A0A8J8EXF7-F1
#
_cell.length_a   1.000
_cell.length_b   1.000
_cell.length_c   1.000
_cell.angle_alpha   90.00
_cell.angle_beta   90.00
_cell.angle_gamma   90.00
#
_symmetry.space_group_name_H-M   'P 1'
#
loop_
_entity.id
_entity.type
_entity.pdbx_description
1 polymer ?
#
loop_
_entity_poly.entity_id
_entity_poly.type
_entity_poly.pdbx_seq_one_letter_code
_entity_poly.pdbx_strand_id
1 'polypeptide(L)'
;MPDQFKLLPSVAYLRVQRQAFIGYSMPLAGWIGEYMISYQRLPRPNFISRAMGKLGFHLAGEERDEGFITQFFTRGSTSISASWDVERENLFLQLIPLRSKLSRGLTVRAEHIEFYDQYVVSVEPTGKLPPGVRGIGINALVLEDFYPVETPYWGMLHEDWESELNLVVMRDEIYDKLRREEYRCPVCFSPLQGENGVLKCPKCGFTYAPESDFERVMDEFTVEEFAF
;
A
#
# COMPACT_ATOMS: atom_id res chain seq x y z
N MET A 1 -20.99 -21.36 -28.60
CA MET A 1 -19.88 -20.44 -28.28
C MET A 1 -20.49 -19.30 -27.48
N PRO A 2 -20.30 -19.23 -26.16
CA PRO A 2 -20.78 -18.09 -25.40
C PRO A 2 -19.65 -17.08 -25.18
N ASP A 3 -20.00 -15.84 -25.52
CA ASP A 3 -19.28 -14.58 -25.41
C ASP A 3 -18.22 -14.49 -24.31
N GLN A 4 -16.96 -14.44 -24.75
CA GLN A 4 -15.86 -13.91 -23.93
C GLN A 4 -16.13 -12.43 -23.69
N PHE A 5 -16.59 -12.09 -22.48
CA PHE A 5 -16.43 -10.76 -21.94
C PHE A 5 -14.93 -10.48 -21.80
N LYS A 6 -14.36 -9.87 -22.83
CA LYS A 6 -13.01 -9.32 -22.77
C LYS A 6 -13.11 -8.04 -21.94
N LEU A 7 -12.77 -8.15 -20.65
CA LEU A 7 -12.56 -6.98 -19.79
C LEU A 7 -11.55 -6.07 -20.51
N LEU A 8 -12.05 -4.95 -21.03
CA LEU A 8 -11.22 -3.90 -21.59
C LEU A 8 -10.45 -3.28 -20.42
N PRO A 9 -9.11 -3.37 -20.35
CA PRO A 9 -8.35 -2.66 -19.34
C PRO A 9 -8.52 -1.17 -19.61
N SER A 10 -9.40 -0.53 -18.86
CA SER A 10 -9.47 0.92 -18.81
C SER A 10 -8.19 1.41 -18.15
N VAL A 11 -7.22 1.76 -19.00
CA VAL A 11 -5.96 2.43 -18.66
C VAL A 11 -6.30 3.66 -17.82
N ALA A 12 -6.24 3.51 -16.50
CA ALA A 12 -6.22 4.65 -15.60
C ALA A 12 -4.81 5.23 -15.69
N TYR A 13 -4.64 6.15 -16.63
CA TYR A 13 -3.63 7.17 -16.53
C TYR A 13 -3.63 7.65 -15.07
N LEU A 14 -2.59 7.31 -14.31
CA LEU A 14 -2.06 8.20 -13.28
C LEU A 14 -1.60 9.45 -14.03
N ARG A 15 -2.56 10.22 -14.55
CA ARG A 15 -2.29 11.57 -15.00
C ARG A 15 -1.98 12.26 -13.69
N VAL A 16 -0.68 12.45 -13.48
CA VAL A 16 0.08 13.17 -12.45
C VAL A 16 -0.50 14.56 -12.17
N GLN A 17 -1.79 14.62 -11.86
CA GLN A 17 -2.53 15.81 -11.51
C GLN A 17 -2.87 15.70 -10.04
N ARG A 18 -1.84 16.02 -9.25
CA ARG A 18 -1.94 16.51 -7.86
C ARG A 18 -2.35 15.50 -6.79
N GLN A 19 -1.83 14.27 -6.83
CA GLN A 19 -1.99 13.34 -5.71
C GLN A 19 -0.79 13.39 -4.78
N ALA A 20 -0.81 14.34 -3.84
CA ALA A 20 0.20 14.45 -2.78
C ALA A 20 0.04 13.43 -1.63
N PHE A 21 -0.82 12.40 -1.77
CA PHE A 21 -1.26 11.55 -0.65
C PHE A 21 -1.25 10.03 -0.91
N ILE A 22 -0.92 9.56 -2.11
CA ILE A 22 -0.83 8.12 -2.43
C ILE A 22 0.33 7.42 -1.70
N GLY A 23 1.29 8.20 -1.20
CA GLY A 23 2.57 7.63 -0.83
C GLY A 23 2.58 6.69 0.36
N TYR A 24 1.87 6.99 1.45
CA TYR A 24 1.84 6.08 2.60
C TYR A 24 0.75 5.01 2.47
N SER A 25 -0.33 5.27 1.72
CA SER A 25 -1.43 4.31 1.59
C SER A 25 -1.00 3.03 0.89
N MET A 26 -0.08 3.12 -0.06
CA MET A 26 0.39 1.96 -0.84
C MET A 26 1.24 0.97 -0.03
N PRO A 27 2.33 1.39 0.66
CA PRO A 27 3.07 0.47 1.52
C PRO A 27 2.19 -0.08 2.64
N LEU A 28 1.25 0.71 3.16
CA LEU A 28 0.30 0.21 4.17
C LEU A 28 -0.64 -0.87 3.62
N ALA A 29 -1.21 -0.66 2.44
CA ALA A 29 -2.03 -1.68 1.79
C ALA A 29 -1.22 -2.94 1.48
N GLY A 30 0.03 -2.79 1.01
CA GLY A 30 0.95 -3.90 0.77
C GLY A 30 1.24 -4.69 2.04
N TRP A 31 1.69 -4.03 3.11
CA TRP A 31 2.02 -4.67 4.39
C TRP A 31 0.82 -5.36 5.02
N ILE A 32 -0.37 -4.75 4.94
CA ILE A 32 -1.60 -5.39 5.41
C ILE A 32 -1.91 -6.64 4.60
N GLY A 33 -1.78 -6.58 3.28
CA GLY A 33 -1.97 -7.72 2.39
C GLY A 33 -1.00 -8.87 2.67
N GLU A 34 0.30 -8.59 2.76
CA GLU A 34 1.33 -9.59 3.09
C GLU A 34 1.10 -10.23 4.45
N TYR A 35 0.69 -9.44 5.45
CA TYR A 35 0.36 -9.97 6.75
C TYR A 35 -0.82 -10.94 6.67
N MET A 36 -1.86 -10.59 5.91
CA MET A 36 -3.03 -11.45 5.75
C MET A 36 -2.69 -12.76 5.03
N ILE A 37 -1.86 -12.72 3.99
CA ILE A 37 -1.38 -13.92 3.29
C ILE A 37 -0.56 -14.81 4.23
N SER A 38 0.36 -14.21 5.01
CA SER A 38 1.31 -14.96 5.83
C SER A 38 0.70 -15.50 7.13
N TYR A 39 -0.23 -14.75 7.74
CA TYR A 39 -0.77 -15.05 9.06
C TYR A 39 -2.26 -15.43 9.05
N GLN A 40 -2.91 -15.41 7.89
CA GLN A 40 -4.31 -15.82 7.68
C GLN A 40 -5.29 -15.11 8.63
N ARG A 41 -5.08 -13.80 8.83
CA ARG A 41 -5.93 -12.95 9.68
C ARG A 41 -5.62 -11.47 9.46
N LEU A 42 -6.51 -10.59 9.93
CA LEU A 42 -6.22 -9.15 9.95
C LEU A 42 -5.05 -8.75 10.86
N PRO A 43 -4.28 -7.71 10.50
CA PRO A 43 -3.23 -7.17 11.35
C PRO A 43 -3.75 -6.61 12.68
N ARG A 44 -3.06 -6.96 13.76
CA ARG A 44 -3.32 -6.44 15.11
C ARG A 44 -2.77 -5.02 15.29
N PRO A 45 -3.24 -4.23 16.29
CA PRO A 45 -2.74 -2.89 16.57
C PRO A 45 -1.21 -2.76 16.66
N ASN A 46 -0.54 -3.71 17.31
CA ASN A 46 0.93 -3.72 17.42
C ASN A 46 1.64 -3.77 16.06
N PHE A 47 1.06 -4.44 15.06
CA PHE A 47 1.61 -4.48 13.72
C PHE A 47 1.56 -3.09 13.07
N ILE A 48 0.39 -2.43 13.14
CA ILE A 48 0.22 -1.09 12.58
C ILE A 48 1.10 -0.07 13.30
N SER A 49 1.24 -0.15 14.62
CA SER A 49 2.19 0.69 15.36
C SER A 49 3.63 0.55 14.86
N ARG A 50 4.09 -0.68 14.55
CA ARG A 50 5.43 -0.91 13.98
C ARG A 50 5.55 -0.34 12.57
N ALA A 51 4.57 -0.61 11.70
CA ALA A 51 4.52 -0.07 10.35
C ALA A 51 4.53 1.47 10.33
N MET A 52 3.76 2.10 11.22
CA MET A 52 3.76 3.55 11.43
C MET A 52 5.13 4.07 11.87
N GLY A 53 5.77 3.38 12.82
CA GLY A 53 7.12 3.71 13.28
C GLY A 53 8.15 3.69 12.15
N LYS A 54 8.13 2.67 11.28
CA LYS A 54 8.98 2.58 10.07
C LYS A 54 8.74 3.76 9.12
N LEU A 55 7.48 4.15 8.93
CA LEU A 55 7.11 5.34 8.16
C LEU A 55 7.39 6.66 8.91
N GLY A 56 8.02 6.63 10.08
CA GLY A 56 8.38 7.82 10.88
C GLY A 56 7.17 8.55 11.48
N PHE A 57 6.04 7.86 11.65
CA PHE A 57 4.89 8.39 12.36
C PHE A 57 5.00 8.10 13.87
N HIS A 58 4.46 9.01 14.67
CA HIS A 58 4.40 8.87 16.13
C HIS A 58 2.96 8.66 16.58
N LEU A 59 2.76 7.77 17.55
CA LEU A 59 1.46 7.57 18.20
C LEU A 59 1.10 8.85 18.98
N ALA A 60 -0.03 9.46 18.62
CA ALA A 60 -0.57 10.66 19.22
C ALA A 60 -1.70 10.34 20.23
N GLY A 61 -2.36 9.19 20.10
CA GLY A 61 -3.41 8.76 21.00
C GLY A 61 -3.98 7.39 20.64
N GLU A 62 -4.72 6.80 21.57
CA GLU A 62 -5.44 5.56 21.40
C GLU A 62 -6.77 5.65 22.13
N GLU A 63 -7.85 5.28 21.44
CA GLU A 63 -9.20 5.15 21.98
C GLU A 63 -9.61 3.69 21.88
N ARG A 64 -10.23 3.19 22.95
CA ARG A 64 -10.81 1.84 23.00
C ARG A 64 -12.24 1.96 23.47
N ASP A 65 -13.14 1.37 22.69
CA ASP A 65 -14.55 1.24 23.01
C ASP A 65 -14.96 -0.25 22.89
N GLU A 66 -16.17 -0.60 23.28
CA GLU A 66 -16.68 -1.97 23.15
C GLU A 66 -16.65 -2.41 21.68
N GLY A 67 -15.77 -3.36 21.34
CA GLY A 67 -15.61 -3.90 19.97
C GLY A 67 -14.76 -3.05 19.02
N PHE A 68 -14.34 -1.84 19.42
CA PHE A 68 -13.57 -0.93 18.56
C PHE A 68 -12.25 -0.49 19.21
N ILE A 69 -11.20 -0.48 18.40
CA ILE A 69 -9.90 0.11 18.77
C ILE A 69 -9.58 1.17 17.73
N THR A 70 -9.19 2.37 18.14
CA THR A 70 -8.69 3.39 17.22
C THR A 70 -7.36 3.95 17.72
N GLN A 71 -6.35 3.96 16.86
CA GLN A 71 -5.04 4.56 17.12
C GLN A 71 -4.84 5.75 16.20
N PHE A 72 -4.27 6.83 16.74
CA PHE A 72 -3.98 8.05 15.99
C PHE A 72 -2.48 8.26 15.88
N PHE A 73 -2.01 8.51 14.66
CA PHE A 73 -0.60 8.68 14.34
C PHE A 73 -0.36 10.00 13.62
N THR A 74 0.77 10.65 13.89
CA THR A 74 1.12 11.92 13.23
C THR A 74 2.56 11.94 12.73
N ARG A 75 2.76 12.58 11.56
CA ARG A 75 4.08 12.88 10.99
C ARG A 75 4.02 14.21 10.25
N GLY A 76 4.61 15.25 10.83
CA GLY A 76 4.66 16.59 10.23
C GLY A 76 3.26 17.14 9.95
N SER A 77 2.87 17.21 8.67
CA SER A 77 1.57 17.72 8.23
C SER A 77 0.56 16.61 7.84
N THR A 78 0.82 15.37 8.24
CA THR A 78 -0.02 14.20 7.93
C THR A 78 -0.45 13.52 9.22
N SER A 79 -1.71 13.13 9.29
CA SER A 79 -2.28 12.29 10.35
C SER A 79 -2.79 10.99 9.75
N ILE A 80 -2.72 9.91 10.50
CA ILE A 80 -3.31 8.62 10.15
C ILE A 80 -4.12 8.14 11.36
N SER A 81 -5.41 7.87 11.19
CA SER A 81 -6.17 7.08 12.16
C SER A 81 -6.27 5.65 11.67
N ALA A 82 -5.96 4.68 12.52
CA ALA A 82 -6.17 3.26 12.27
C ALA A 82 -7.28 2.77 13.20
N SER A 83 -8.37 2.25 12.63
CA SER A 83 -9.55 1.79 13.36
C SER A 83 -9.83 0.34 13.06
N TRP A 84 -10.03 -0.45 14.12
CA TRP A 84 -10.40 -1.86 14.06
C TRP A 84 -11.85 -2.01 14.50
N ASP A 85 -12.62 -2.75 13.70
CA ASP A 85 -13.88 -3.36 14.12
C ASP A 85 -13.57 -4.83 14.40
N VAL A 86 -13.49 -5.19 15.68
CA VAL A 86 -13.08 -6.52 16.13
C VAL A 86 -14.16 -7.57 15.81
N GLU A 87 -15.43 -7.16 15.78
CA GLU A 87 -16.54 -8.07 15.54
C GLU A 87 -16.70 -8.41 14.06
N ARG A 88 -16.46 -7.43 13.19
CA ARG A 88 -16.66 -7.58 11.75
C ARG A 88 -15.39 -7.90 10.96
N GLU A 89 -14.28 -8.15 11.64
CA GLU A 89 -12.96 -8.31 11.03
C GLU A 89 -12.67 -7.20 10.00
N ASN A 90 -12.73 -5.94 10.45
CA ASN A 90 -12.38 -4.80 9.61
C ASN A 90 -11.23 -3.98 10.19
N LEU A 91 -10.41 -3.45 9.28
CA LEU A 91 -9.35 -2.50 9.55
C LEU A 91 -9.42 -1.34 8.56
N PHE A 92 -9.50 -0.12 9.06
CA PHE A 92 -9.53 1.11 8.27
C PHE A 92 -8.38 2.03 8.69
N LEU A 93 -7.54 2.44 7.76
CA LEU A 93 -6.54 3.49 7.97
C LEU A 93 -6.92 4.72 7.17
N GLN A 94 -7.28 5.81 7.83
CA GLN A 94 -7.59 7.09 7.17
C GLN A 94 -6.37 8.01 7.22
N LEU A 95 -5.79 8.28 6.06
CA LEU A 95 -4.66 9.17 5.86
C LEU A 95 -5.17 10.57 5.55
N ILE A 96 -4.91 11.52 6.44
CA ILE A 96 -5.46 12.87 6.39
C ILE A 96 -4.35 13.93 6.36
N PRO A 97 -4.34 14.85 5.38
CA PRO A 97 -3.52 16.04 5.48
C PRO A 97 -4.03 17.01 6.54
N LEU A 98 -3.20 17.35 7.51
CA LEU A 98 -3.50 18.33 8.55
C LEU A 98 -3.55 19.78 8.03
N ARG A 99 -2.83 20.08 6.94
CA ARG A 99 -2.75 21.42 6.33
C ARG A 99 -3.54 21.55 5.02
N SER A 100 -4.45 20.61 4.75
CA SER A 100 -5.27 20.63 3.53
C SER A 100 -6.72 20.26 3.82
N LYS A 101 -7.56 20.23 2.77
CA LYS A 101 -8.96 19.79 2.91
C LYS A 101 -9.00 18.29 3.23
N LEU A 102 -9.80 17.89 4.22
CA LEU A 102 -10.04 16.49 4.59
C LEU A 102 -10.48 15.62 3.40
N SER A 103 -11.20 16.20 2.44
CA SER A 103 -11.63 15.53 1.20
C SER A 103 -10.48 15.05 0.31
N ARG A 104 -9.23 15.37 0.65
CA ARG A 104 -8.02 14.88 -0.02
C ARG A 104 -7.38 13.68 0.67
N GLY A 105 -8.00 13.19 1.74
CA GLY A 105 -7.56 11.99 2.43
C GLY A 105 -7.75 10.73 1.58
N LEU A 106 -7.01 9.70 1.95
CA LEU A 106 -7.17 8.34 1.44
C LEU A 106 -7.49 7.40 2.61
N THR A 107 -8.17 6.32 2.31
CA THR A 107 -8.49 5.25 3.24
C THR A 107 -7.85 3.98 2.71
N VAL A 108 -7.02 3.32 3.50
CA VAL A 108 -6.66 1.92 3.28
C VAL A 108 -7.66 1.08 4.06
N ARG A 109 -8.38 0.20 3.39
CA ARG A 109 -9.38 -0.68 4.00
C ARG A 109 -8.91 -2.11 3.86
N ALA A 110 -9.04 -2.90 4.91
CA ALA A 110 -8.95 -4.34 4.88
C ALA A 110 -10.17 -4.93 5.57
N GLU A 111 -10.92 -5.77 4.87
CA GLU A 111 -12.18 -6.34 5.37
C GLU A 111 -12.45 -7.71 4.79
N HIS A 112 -13.32 -8.47 5.46
CA HIS A 112 -13.98 -9.65 4.88
C HIS A 112 -15.33 -9.26 4.27
N ILE A 113 -15.53 -9.57 2.99
CA ILE A 113 -16.80 -9.39 2.29
C ILE A 113 -17.54 -10.74 2.30
N GLU A 114 -18.39 -10.93 3.30
CA GLU A 114 -19.15 -12.18 3.53
C GLU A 114 -19.88 -12.71 2.28
N PHE A 115 -20.44 -11.82 1.46
CA PHE A 115 -21.21 -12.23 0.27
C PHE A 115 -20.37 -12.95 -0.78
N TYR A 116 -19.09 -12.58 -0.92
CA TYR A 116 -18.16 -13.21 -1.86
C TYR A 116 -17.20 -14.18 -1.18
N ASP A 117 -17.25 -14.26 0.15
CA ASP A 117 -16.27 -14.98 0.98
C ASP A 117 -14.83 -14.60 0.64
N GLN A 118 -14.58 -13.29 0.53
CA GLN A 118 -13.31 -12.74 0.09
C GLN A 118 -12.77 -11.75 1.10
N TYR A 119 -11.45 -11.77 1.31
CA TYR A 119 -10.77 -10.69 1.99
C TYR A 119 -10.29 -9.66 0.97
N VAL A 120 -10.55 -8.38 1.24
CA VAL A 120 -10.22 -7.30 0.30
C VAL A 120 -9.36 -6.26 1.01
N VAL A 121 -8.22 -5.91 0.41
CA VAL A 121 -7.40 -4.76 0.81
C VAL A 121 -7.43 -3.70 -0.29
N SER A 122 -8.04 -2.55 -0.02
CA SER A 122 -8.24 -1.48 -1.00
C SER A 122 -7.66 -0.15 -0.55
N VAL A 123 -7.32 0.71 -1.52
CA VAL A 123 -7.01 2.12 -1.29
C VAL A 123 -8.08 2.96 -1.95
N GLU A 124 -8.77 3.78 -1.16
CA GLU A 124 -9.96 4.52 -1.58
C GLU A 124 -9.85 6.00 -1.19
N PRO A 125 -10.45 6.93 -1.93
CA PRO A 125 -10.54 8.32 -1.50
C PRO A 125 -11.50 8.45 -0.30
N THR A 126 -11.14 9.23 0.71
CA THR A 126 -12.02 9.50 1.88
C THR A 126 -13.25 10.35 1.50
N GLY A 127 -13.25 10.98 0.31
CA GLY A 127 -14.35 11.81 -0.18
C GLY A 127 -14.82 11.42 -1.58
N LYS A 128 -15.94 12.03 -2.01
CA LYS A 128 -16.46 11.81 -3.37
C LYS A 128 -15.44 12.20 -4.43
N LEU A 129 -15.26 11.33 -5.41
CA LEU A 129 -14.44 11.60 -6.58
C LEU A 129 -15.07 12.70 -7.46
N PRO A 130 -14.27 13.45 -8.23
CA PRO A 130 -14.78 14.40 -9.20
C PRO A 130 -15.70 13.73 -10.23
N PRO A 131 -16.69 14.45 -10.80
CA PRO A 131 -17.55 13.91 -11.84
C PRO A 131 -16.74 13.33 -13.01
N GLY A 132 -17.08 12.10 -13.43
CA GLY A 132 -16.37 11.38 -14.50
C GLY A 132 -15.17 10.54 -14.03
N VAL A 133 -14.74 10.65 -12.77
CA VAL A 133 -13.69 9.80 -12.19
C VAL A 133 -14.34 8.67 -11.40
N ARG A 134 -14.03 7.41 -11.78
CA ARG A 134 -14.65 6.21 -11.19
C ARG A 134 -13.81 5.53 -10.10
N GLY A 135 -12.53 5.89 -9.99
CA GLY A 135 -11.60 5.34 -9.00
C GLY A 135 -10.27 6.10 -9.01
N ILE A 136 -9.37 5.74 -8.10
CA ILE A 136 -7.99 6.29 -8.07
C ILE A 136 -7.00 5.51 -8.95
N GLY A 137 -7.47 4.49 -9.68
CA GLY A 137 -6.65 3.69 -10.58
C GLY A 137 -5.73 2.68 -9.89
N ILE A 138 -6.03 2.33 -8.63
CA ILE A 138 -5.36 1.28 -7.87
C ILE A 138 -6.38 0.16 -7.67
N ASN A 139 -6.08 -1.03 -8.20
CA ASN A 139 -6.89 -2.21 -7.92
C ASN A 139 -6.72 -2.64 -6.46
N ALA A 140 -7.74 -3.25 -5.90
CA ALA A 140 -7.65 -3.88 -4.60
C ALA A 140 -6.82 -5.17 -4.70
N LEU A 141 -6.20 -5.56 -3.58
CA LEU A 141 -5.81 -6.93 -3.37
C LEU A 141 -7.07 -7.70 -2.98
N VAL A 142 -7.40 -8.75 -3.70
CA VAL A 142 -8.50 -9.67 -3.36
C VAL A 142 -7.91 -11.02 -3.06
N LEU A 143 -8.28 -11.57 -1.90
CA LEU A 143 -7.84 -12.87 -1.42
C LEU A 143 -9.05 -13.80 -1.27
N GLU A 144 -8.93 -15.01 -1.83
CA GLU A 144 -9.81 -16.15 -1.56
C GLU A 144 -9.00 -17.17 -0.74
N ASP A 145 -9.49 -17.58 0.43
CA ASP A 145 -8.73 -18.44 1.36
C ASP A 145 -7.30 -17.93 1.66
N PHE A 146 -7.13 -16.61 1.76
CA PHE A 146 -5.83 -15.92 1.90
C PHE A 146 -4.85 -16.09 0.73
N TYR A 147 -5.30 -16.62 -0.42
CA TYR A 147 -4.55 -16.65 -1.67
C TYR A 147 -4.94 -15.48 -2.58
N PRO A 148 -3.98 -14.75 -3.16
CA PRO A 148 -4.27 -13.63 -4.04
C PRO A 148 -4.91 -14.09 -5.35
N VAL A 149 -6.14 -13.64 -5.60
CA VAL A 149 -6.85 -13.83 -6.88
C VAL A 149 -6.85 -12.56 -7.73
N GLU A 150 -6.66 -11.40 -7.10
CA GLU A 150 -6.38 -10.14 -7.75
C GLU A 150 -5.29 -9.39 -6.96
N THR A 151 -4.25 -8.92 -7.63
CA THR A 151 -3.19 -8.11 -7.02
C THR A 151 -3.38 -6.63 -7.36
N PRO A 152 -2.96 -5.70 -6.47
CA PRO A 152 -2.98 -4.29 -6.76
C PRO A 152 -2.27 -3.99 -8.08
N TYR A 153 -2.77 -2.98 -8.81
CA TYR A 153 -2.27 -2.65 -10.15
C TYR A 153 -0.74 -2.53 -10.15
N TRP A 154 -0.13 -1.95 -9.10
CA TRP A 154 1.32 -1.72 -8.98
C TRP A 154 2.18 -2.96 -8.80
N GLY A 155 1.67 -4.07 -8.26
CA GLY A 155 2.45 -5.27 -7.91
C GLY A 155 2.30 -5.68 -6.44
N MET A 156 3.29 -6.40 -5.90
CA MET A 156 3.33 -6.88 -4.52
C MET A 156 4.43 -6.16 -3.74
N LEU A 157 4.12 -5.80 -2.50
CA LEU A 157 5.17 -5.44 -1.54
C LEU A 157 5.85 -6.74 -1.10
N HIS A 158 7.17 -6.71 -0.92
CA HIS A 158 7.92 -7.81 -0.35
C HIS A 158 8.74 -7.28 0.82
N GLU A 159 8.32 -7.55 2.04
CA GLU A 159 9.05 -7.18 3.24
C GLU A 159 9.45 -8.39 4.07
N ASP A 160 10.76 -8.57 4.24
CA ASP A 160 11.28 -9.31 5.38
C ASP A 160 11.23 -8.41 6.62
N TRP A 161 10.40 -8.81 7.58
CA TRP A 161 10.20 -8.07 8.83
C TRP A 161 11.39 -8.16 9.77
N GLU A 162 12.28 -9.15 9.58
CA GLU A 162 13.52 -9.30 10.35
C GLU A 162 14.65 -8.43 9.79
N SER A 163 14.63 -8.17 8.48
CA SER A 163 15.72 -7.49 7.75
C SER A 163 15.42 -6.04 7.32
N GLU A 164 14.21 -5.54 7.57
CA GLU A 164 13.80 -4.18 7.18
C GLU A 164 13.82 -3.91 5.67
N LEU A 165 13.47 -4.92 4.89
CA LEU A 165 13.37 -4.85 3.44
C LEU A 165 12.19 -3.96 2.99
N ASN A 166 12.48 -2.68 2.71
CA ASN A 166 11.51 -1.77 2.08
C ASN A 166 11.41 -2.01 0.56
N LEU A 167 11.25 -3.26 0.12
CA LEU A 167 11.26 -3.65 -1.29
C LEU A 167 9.84 -3.75 -1.87
N VAL A 168 9.59 -3.03 -2.97
CA VAL A 168 8.34 -3.08 -3.74
C VAL A 168 8.62 -3.78 -5.06
N VAL A 169 8.00 -4.94 -5.27
CA VAL A 169 8.05 -5.70 -6.51
C VAL A 169 6.91 -5.24 -7.40
N MET A 170 7.25 -4.52 -8.45
CA MET A 170 6.30 -3.89 -9.34
C MET A 170 6.08 -4.71 -10.61
N ARG A 171 4.86 -4.69 -11.14
CA ARG A 171 4.61 -5.25 -12.48
C ARG A 171 5.51 -4.55 -13.50
N ASP A 172 6.11 -5.31 -14.42
CA ASP A 172 7.16 -4.80 -15.32
C ASP A 172 6.71 -3.53 -16.07
N GLU A 173 5.47 -3.55 -16.57
CA GLU A 173 4.86 -2.46 -17.32
C GLU A 173 4.69 -1.15 -16.53
N ILE A 174 4.59 -1.24 -15.20
CA ILE A 174 4.45 -0.08 -14.31
C ILE A 174 5.81 0.40 -13.85
N TYR A 175 6.70 -0.54 -13.53
CA TYR A 175 8.10 -0.21 -13.25
C TYR A 175 8.72 0.59 -14.40
N ASP A 176 8.51 0.14 -15.64
CA ASP A 176 8.99 0.83 -16.83
C ASP A 176 8.42 2.24 -16.98
N LYS A 177 7.14 2.44 -16.65
CA LYS A 177 6.52 3.77 -16.64
C LYS A 177 7.11 4.66 -15.56
N LEU A 178 7.24 4.17 -14.32
CA LEU A 178 7.84 4.90 -13.21
C LEU A 178 9.27 5.34 -13.55
N ARG A 179 10.06 4.44 -14.15
CA ARG A 179 11.44 4.68 -14.57
C ARG A 179 11.54 5.70 -15.71
N ARG A 180 10.63 5.70 -16.67
CA ARG A 180 10.72 6.56 -17.87
C ARG A 180 10.08 7.93 -17.69
N GLU A 181 8.98 8.01 -16.94
CA GLU A 181 8.08 9.18 -16.96
C GLU A 181 8.08 9.98 -15.65
N GLU A 182 8.19 9.33 -14.50
CA GLU A 182 7.89 9.98 -13.21
C GLU A 182 9.12 10.19 -12.32
N TYR A 183 10.09 9.26 -12.33
CA TYR A 183 11.36 9.26 -11.57
C TYR A 183 11.28 9.82 -10.14
N ARG A 184 10.11 9.71 -9.50
CA ARG A 184 9.81 10.19 -8.16
C ARG A 184 9.20 9.07 -7.35
N CYS A 185 9.68 8.95 -6.12
CA CYS A 185 9.25 7.96 -5.16
C CYS A 185 7.74 8.08 -4.94
N PRO A 186 6.95 7.04 -5.22
CA PRO A 186 5.52 7.03 -4.92
C PRO A 186 5.23 7.37 -3.45
N VAL A 187 6.11 6.93 -2.53
CA VAL A 187 5.94 7.10 -1.08
C VAL A 187 6.15 8.54 -0.60
N CYS A 188 7.21 9.20 -1.04
CA CYS A 188 7.61 10.51 -0.49
C CYS A 188 7.86 11.61 -1.52
N PHE A 189 7.59 11.34 -2.80
CA PHE A 189 7.76 12.23 -3.96
C PHE A 189 9.17 12.79 -4.19
N SER A 190 10.17 12.25 -3.47
CA SER A 190 11.57 12.56 -3.72
C SER A 190 12.04 11.93 -5.03
N PRO A 191 13.04 12.53 -5.71
CA PRO A 191 13.68 11.87 -6.83
C PRO A 191 14.15 10.46 -6.46
N LEU A 192 13.92 9.51 -7.37
CA LEU A 192 14.49 8.17 -7.29
C LEU A 192 15.92 8.18 -7.82
N GLN A 193 16.69 7.15 -7.47
CA GLN A 193 18.01 6.89 -8.02
C GLN A 193 18.01 5.49 -8.60
N GLY A 194 18.36 5.35 -9.89
CA GLY A 194 18.49 4.06 -10.54
C GLY A 194 19.86 3.45 -10.29
N GLU A 195 19.89 2.21 -9.83
CA GLU A 195 21.11 1.45 -9.59
C GLU A 195 20.82 -0.03 -9.87
N ASN A 196 21.68 -0.72 -10.64
CA ASN A 196 21.56 -2.16 -10.93
C ASN A 196 20.13 -2.62 -11.29
N GLY A 197 19.45 -1.90 -12.18
CA GLY A 197 18.11 -2.32 -12.62
C GLY A 197 16.96 -2.03 -11.65
N VAL A 198 17.22 -1.53 -10.44
CA VAL A 198 16.21 -1.09 -9.45
C VAL A 198 16.17 0.43 -9.29
N LEU A 199 15.07 0.96 -8.73
CA LEU A 199 14.96 2.36 -8.31
C LEU A 199 14.99 2.44 -6.79
N LYS A 200 15.91 3.21 -6.22
CA LYS A 200 16.05 3.42 -4.77
C LYS A 200 15.63 4.84 -4.39
N CYS A 201 14.94 5.00 -3.26
CA CYS A 201 14.61 6.31 -2.71
C CYS A 201 15.53 6.68 -1.54
N PRO A 202 16.46 7.65 -1.71
CA PRO A 202 17.40 8.01 -0.65
C PRO A 202 16.76 8.71 0.55
N LYS A 203 15.49 9.15 0.43
CA LYS A 203 14.78 9.85 1.51
C LYS A 203 13.98 8.92 2.43
N CYS A 204 13.42 7.84 1.89
CA CYS A 204 12.53 6.95 2.65
C CYS A 204 12.97 5.48 2.64
N GLY A 205 14.09 5.14 1.99
CA GLY A 205 14.65 3.79 2.01
C GLY A 205 13.99 2.79 1.06
N PHE A 206 12.83 3.11 0.50
CA PHE A 206 12.12 2.21 -0.42
C PHE A 206 12.93 1.91 -1.68
N THR A 207 12.98 0.63 -2.02
CA THR A 207 13.53 0.09 -3.26
C THR A 207 12.39 -0.45 -4.11
N TYR A 208 12.41 -0.17 -5.41
CA TYR A 208 11.41 -0.61 -6.37
C TYR A 208 12.11 -1.47 -7.41
N ALA A 209 11.66 -2.71 -7.58
CA ALA A 209 12.19 -3.67 -8.53
C ALA A 209 11.07 -4.14 -9.48
N PRO A 210 11.37 -4.43 -10.75
CA PRO A 210 10.43 -5.12 -11.63
C PRO A 210 10.28 -6.60 -11.23
N GLU A 211 9.09 -7.17 -11.45
CA GLU A 211 8.78 -8.57 -11.15
C GLU A 211 9.72 -9.55 -11.88
N SER A 212 10.12 -9.22 -13.11
CA SER A 212 11.06 -10.02 -13.90
C SER A 212 12.48 -10.11 -13.32
N ASP A 213 12.81 -9.23 -12.37
CA ASP A 213 14.15 -9.10 -11.78
C ASP A 213 14.13 -9.37 -10.26
N PHE A 214 13.00 -9.86 -9.73
CA PHE A 214 12.80 -10.06 -8.31
C PHE A 214 13.81 -11.05 -7.70
N GLU A 215 14.02 -12.21 -8.33
CA GLU A 215 14.93 -13.25 -7.82
C GLU A 215 16.35 -12.72 -7.65
N ARG A 216 16.88 -12.01 -8.65
CA ARG A 216 18.23 -11.41 -8.59
C ARG A 216 18.33 -10.37 -7.47
N VAL A 217 17.30 -9.53 -7.32
CA VAL A 217 17.28 -8.48 -6.29
C VAL A 217 17.27 -9.11 -4.89
N MET A 218 16.48 -10.17 -4.68
CA MET A 218 16.47 -10.90 -3.41
C MET A 218 17.83 -11.51 -3.08
N ASP A 219 18.51 -12.12 -4.06
CA ASP A 219 19.85 -12.65 -3.88
C ASP A 219 20.84 -11.55 -3.45
N GLU A 220 20.77 -10.35 -4.03
CA GLU A 220 21.64 -9.23 -3.65
C GLU A 220 21.38 -8.73 -2.22
N PHE A 221 20.12 -8.65 -1.78
CA PHE A 221 19.78 -8.25 -0.41
C PHE A 221 20.27 -9.27 0.63
N THR A 222 20.14 -10.57 0.36
CA THR A 222 20.65 -11.61 1.26
C THR A 222 22.17 -11.60 1.40
N VAL A 223 22.92 -11.06 0.42
CA VAL A 223 24.38 -10.98 0.52
C VAL A 223 24.84 -9.75 1.33
N GLU A 224 24.12 -8.63 1.24
CA GLU A 224 24.46 -7.40 1.98
C GLU A 224 24.10 -7.46 3.48
N GLU A 225 23.03 -8.17 3.86
CA GLU A 225 22.58 -8.28 5.27
C GLU A 225 23.36 -9.30 6.11
N PHE A 226 23.98 -10.32 5.50
CA PHE A 226 24.83 -11.29 6.22
C PHE A 226 26.30 -10.83 6.34
N ALA A 227 26.64 -9.65 5.82
CA ALA A 227 27.99 -9.10 5.85
C ALA A 227 28.31 -8.22 7.08
N PHE A 228 27.39 -8.09 8.06
CA PHE A 228 27.57 -7.26 9.26
C PHE A 228 27.20 -7.98 10.56
#